data_AF-A0A0E3ZXL6-F1
#
_entry.id   AF-A0A0E3ZXL6-F1
#
_cell.length_a   1.000
_cell.length_b   1.000
_cell.length_c   1.000
_cell.angle_alpha   90.00
_cell.angle_beta   90.00
_cell.angle_gamma   90.00
#
_symmetry.space_group_name_H-M   'P 1'
#
loop_
_entity.id
_entity.type
_entity.pdbx_description
1 polymer ?
#
loop_
_entity_poly.entity_id
_entity_poly.type
_entity_poly.pdbx_seq_one_letter_code
_entity_poly.pdbx_strand_id
1 'polypeptide(L)'
;MRPVFFHRSLYDLAALGSLFSGLTLAILAGFANRSTQRANLFLSLALGVIVLKTGGLSAAFLPALGPLLYFYTKHLTRSQWRFQPKEWLHFGPLLGGGWMPGWLVIISVTPYLFLSHRLIQDFYKRLQPVLMDRPRYAFRRLEKALILIGWSCLLTLVSESFFLAIAVVLMGMAVEVILQSDSPVKPEMSIADRSDAKRKGRKLKEAVAANHLYEDAELTLTALAEKLAIHPHELSRIINLGLEKTSAISLMSFGFGQLLGKCVIRPMTGSPCWVLPTSRDLILNERSTGFLNR
;
A
#
# COMPACT_ATOMS: atom_id res chain seq x y z
N MET A 1 15.76 -46.99 -22.25
CA MET A 1 14.43 -46.34 -22.23
C MET A 1 14.63 -44.84 -22.42
N ARG A 2 13.98 -44.21 -23.42
CA ARG A 2 14.29 -42.84 -23.85
C ARG A 2 13.71 -41.80 -22.85
N PRO A 3 14.51 -40.92 -22.24
CA PRO A 3 14.07 -39.98 -21.21
C PRO A 3 13.10 -38.89 -21.70
N VAL A 4 12.90 -38.75 -23.01
CA VAL A 4 12.04 -37.73 -23.63
C VAL A 4 10.55 -37.97 -23.37
N PHE A 5 10.12 -39.22 -23.19
CA PHE A 5 8.71 -39.53 -22.93
C PHE A 5 8.23 -39.10 -21.54
N PHE A 6 9.10 -39.20 -20.53
CA PHE A 6 8.75 -38.85 -19.15
C PHE A 6 8.54 -37.35 -18.97
N HIS A 7 9.33 -36.51 -19.65
CA HIS A 7 9.20 -35.06 -19.51
C HIS A 7 7.87 -34.54 -20.09
N ARG A 8 7.42 -35.10 -21.22
CA ARG A 8 6.13 -34.73 -21.85
C ARG A 8 4.94 -35.17 -21.00
N SER A 9 4.98 -36.41 -20.48
CA SER A 9 3.93 -36.93 -19.61
C SER A 9 3.82 -36.18 -18.28
N LEU A 10 4.95 -35.80 -17.66
CA LEU A 10 4.94 -35.02 -16.42
C LEU A 10 4.41 -33.60 -16.64
N TYR A 11 4.77 -32.97 -17.76
CA TYR A 11 4.24 -31.65 -18.12
C TYR A 11 2.73 -31.70 -18.32
N ASP A 12 2.22 -32.69 -19.05
CA ASP A 12 0.78 -32.83 -19.31
C ASP A 12 0.00 -33.10 -18.02
N LEU A 13 0.54 -33.92 -17.11
CA LEU A 13 -0.06 -34.18 -15.80
C LEU A 13 -0.05 -32.92 -14.91
N ALA A 14 1.07 -32.19 -14.88
CA ALA A 14 1.19 -30.94 -14.14
C ALA A 14 0.27 -29.86 -14.71
N ALA A 15 0.14 -29.77 -16.04
CA ALA A 15 -0.77 -28.87 -16.73
C ALA A 15 -2.23 -29.18 -16.37
N LEU A 16 -2.64 -30.45 -16.43
CA LEU A 16 -3.99 -30.87 -16.05
C LEU A 16 -4.27 -30.60 -14.56
N GLY A 17 -3.32 -30.89 -13.68
CA GLY A 17 -3.40 -30.58 -12.25
C GLY A 17 -3.57 -29.08 -12.01
N SER A 18 -2.74 -28.27 -12.67
CA SER A 18 -2.81 -26.81 -12.60
C SER A 18 -4.12 -26.25 -13.18
N LEU A 19 -4.72 -26.94 -14.15
CA LEU A 19 -6.02 -26.58 -14.71
C LEU A 19 -7.12 -26.69 -13.67
N PHE A 20 -7.21 -27.82 -12.99
CA PHE A 20 -8.22 -28.06 -11.98
C PHE A 20 -8.01 -27.21 -10.72
N SER A 21 -6.78 -27.19 -10.18
CA SER A 21 -6.46 -26.39 -8.99
C SER A 21 -6.50 -24.89 -9.27
N GLY A 22 -6.02 -24.46 -10.43
CA GLY A 22 -5.98 -23.06 -10.81
C GLY A 22 -7.37 -22.47 -11.06
N LEU A 23 -8.27 -23.23 -11.69
CA LEU A 23 -9.65 -22.77 -11.93
C LEU A 23 -10.44 -22.68 -10.63
N THR A 24 -10.29 -23.66 -9.72
CA THR A 24 -10.93 -23.61 -8.40
C THR A 24 -10.42 -22.44 -7.57
N LEU A 25 -9.12 -22.18 -7.56
CA LEU A 25 -8.53 -21.00 -6.93
C LEU A 25 -8.98 -19.69 -7.56
N ALA A 26 -9.13 -19.63 -8.89
CA ALA A 26 -9.63 -18.44 -9.57
C ALA A 26 -11.05 -18.10 -9.10
N ILE A 27 -11.96 -19.07 -9.13
CA ILE A 27 -13.34 -18.88 -8.65
C ILE A 27 -13.32 -18.42 -7.20
N LEU A 28 -12.59 -19.12 -6.32
CA LEU A 28 -12.55 -18.80 -4.90
C LEU A 28 -11.97 -17.40 -4.65
N ALA A 29 -10.90 -17.02 -5.36
CA ALA A 29 -10.30 -15.69 -5.28
C ALA A 29 -11.25 -14.59 -5.79
N GLY A 30 -12.04 -14.85 -6.83
CA GLY A 30 -13.03 -13.90 -7.35
C GLY A 30 -14.13 -13.55 -6.34
N PHE A 31 -14.49 -14.49 -5.46
CA PHE A 31 -15.44 -14.29 -4.37
C PHE A 31 -14.77 -13.89 -3.04
N ALA A 32 -13.45 -13.95 -2.96
CA ALA A 32 -12.70 -13.61 -1.77
C ALA A 32 -12.80 -12.10 -1.48
N ASN A 33 -13.19 -11.77 -0.25
CA ASN A 33 -13.33 -10.42 0.31
C ASN A 33 -14.21 -9.44 -0.51
N ARG A 34 -15.42 -9.15 0.02
CA ARG A 34 -16.41 -8.25 -0.64
C ARG A 34 -15.93 -6.81 -0.81
N SER A 35 -15.00 -6.33 0.02
CA SER A 35 -14.58 -4.93 -0.04
C SER A 35 -13.62 -4.67 -1.21
N THR A 36 -12.67 -5.59 -1.46
CA THR A 36 -11.74 -5.55 -2.61
C THR A 36 -12.16 -6.44 -3.79
N GLN A 37 -13.42 -6.87 -3.83
CA GLN A 37 -13.92 -7.89 -4.76
C GLN A 37 -13.58 -7.58 -6.23
N ARG A 38 -13.65 -6.30 -6.63
CA ARG A 38 -13.31 -5.88 -8.00
C ARG A 38 -11.83 -6.09 -8.34
N ALA A 39 -10.90 -5.82 -7.42
CA ALA A 39 -9.49 -6.14 -7.64
C ALA A 39 -9.30 -7.64 -7.77
N ASN A 40 -9.87 -8.40 -6.82
CA ASN A 40 -9.71 -9.85 -6.77
C ASN A 40 -10.30 -10.54 -8.02
N LEU A 41 -11.34 -9.95 -8.62
CA LEU A 41 -11.89 -10.38 -9.90
C LEU A 41 -10.88 -10.23 -11.05
N PHE A 42 -10.11 -9.13 -11.12
CA PHE A 42 -9.05 -8.99 -12.13
C PHE A 42 -7.93 -10.02 -11.95
N LEU A 43 -7.53 -10.32 -10.70
CA LEU A 43 -6.57 -11.37 -10.41
C LEU A 43 -7.12 -12.76 -10.78
N SER A 44 -8.37 -13.04 -10.45
CA SER A 44 -9.08 -14.28 -10.82
C SER A 44 -9.13 -14.45 -12.34
N LEU A 45 -9.45 -13.39 -13.09
CA LEU A 45 -9.46 -13.45 -14.56
C LEU A 45 -8.06 -13.69 -15.10
N ALA A 46 -7.03 -13.02 -14.57
CA ALA A 46 -5.65 -13.24 -14.98
C ALA A 46 -5.21 -14.69 -14.73
N LEU A 47 -5.57 -15.26 -13.57
CA LEU A 47 -5.33 -16.66 -13.24
C LEU A 47 -6.11 -17.59 -14.18
N GLY A 48 -7.38 -17.31 -14.46
CA GLY A 48 -8.17 -18.09 -15.41
C GLY A 48 -7.54 -18.13 -16.81
N VAL A 49 -7.06 -16.99 -17.32
CA VAL A 49 -6.38 -16.89 -18.62
C VAL A 49 -5.13 -17.75 -18.68
N ILE A 50 -4.24 -17.67 -17.67
CA ILE A 50 -2.99 -18.44 -17.70
C ILE A 50 -3.26 -19.95 -17.54
N VAL A 51 -4.26 -20.30 -16.73
CA VAL A 51 -4.65 -21.68 -16.46
C VAL A 51 -5.29 -22.33 -17.70
N LEU A 52 -6.11 -21.58 -18.45
CA LEU A 52 -6.66 -22.03 -19.73
C LEU A 52 -5.56 -22.25 -20.78
N LYS A 53 -4.55 -21.36 -20.85
CA LYS A 53 -3.43 -21.55 -21.78
C LYS A 53 -2.58 -22.76 -21.39
N THR A 54 -2.24 -22.90 -20.12
CA THR A 54 -1.39 -24.00 -19.63
C THR A 54 -2.05 -25.36 -19.84
N GLY A 55 -3.38 -25.45 -19.64
CA GLY A 55 -4.15 -26.64 -19.98
C GLY A 55 -4.45 -26.84 -21.47
N GLY A 56 -3.89 -26.01 -22.36
CA GLY A 56 -4.00 -26.17 -23.81
C GLY A 56 -5.34 -25.79 -24.42
N LEU A 57 -6.26 -25.16 -23.67
CA LEU A 57 -7.62 -24.85 -24.13
C LEU A 57 -7.68 -23.64 -25.05
N SER A 58 -7.03 -22.53 -24.69
CA SER A 58 -7.09 -21.30 -25.49
C SER A 58 -5.90 -20.38 -25.25
N ALA A 59 -5.23 -20.00 -26.34
CA ALA A 59 -4.18 -18.98 -26.35
C ALA A 59 -4.71 -17.57 -26.64
N ALA A 60 -5.95 -17.45 -27.11
CA ALA A 60 -6.51 -16.17 -27.59
C ALA A 60 -6.59 -15.11 -26.49
N PHE A 61 -6.68 -15.53 -25.22
CA PHE A 61 -6.84 -14.63 -24.08
C PHE A 61 -5.52 -14.14 -23.48
N LEU A 62 -4.37 -14.70 -23.87
CA LEU A 62 -3.06 -14.33 -23.33
C LEU A 62 -2.76 -12.82 -23.37
N PRO A 63 -3.11 -12.06 -24.43
CA PRO A 63 -2.88 -10.62 -24.46
C PRO A 63 -3.62 -9.86 -23.35
N ALA A 64 -4.72 -10.41 -22.80
CA ALA A 64 -5.43 -9.81 -21.69
C ALA A 64 -4.67 -9.94 -20.35
N LEU A 65 -3.70 -10.85 -20.24
CA LEU A 65 -2.96 -11.08 -18.99
C LEU A 65 -2.30 -9.80 -18.47
N GLY A 66 -1.64 -9.05 -19.36
CA GLY A 66 -0.98 -7.78 -19.03
C GLY A 66 -1.96 -6.72 -18.49
N PRO A 67 -2.98 -6.33 -19.28
CA PRO A 67 -4.02 -5.41 -18.84
C PRO A 67 -4.71 -5.84 -17.54
N LEU A 68 -5.02 -7.13 -17.35
CA LEU A 68 -5.67 -7.63 -16.14
C LEU A 68 -4.79 -7.44 -14.90
N LEU A 69 -3.49 -7.78 -14.98
CA LEU A 69 -2.54 -7.54 -13.90
C LEU A 69 -2.36 -6.03 -13.63
N TYR A 70 -2.35 -5.22 -14.69
CA TYR A 70 -2.30 -3.77 -14.55
C TYR A 70 -3.51 -3.22 -13.81
N PHE A 71 -4.73 -3.59 -14.20
CA PHE A 71 -5.94 -3.14 -13.51
C PHE A 71 -6.02 -3.66 -12.07
N TYR A 72 -5.56 -4.89 -11.82
CA TYR A 72 -5.42 -5.40 -10.47
C TYR A 72 -4.52 -4.51 -9.60
N THR A 73 -3.29 -4.24 -10.06
CA THR A 73 -2.34 -3.38 -9.32
C THR A 73 -2.82 -1.94 -9.17
N LYS A 74 -3.48 -1.39 -10.20
CA LYS A 74 -4.06 -0.05 -10.19
C LYS A 74 -5.22 0.06 -9.19
N HIS A 75 -6.08 -0.95 -9.11
CA HIS A 75 -7.20 -0.96 -8.16
C HIS A 75 -6.71 -1.12 -6.71
N LEU A 76 -5.68 -1.94 -6.48
CA LEU A 76 -5.03 -2.06 -5.16
C LEU A 76 -4.38 -0.76 -4.69
N THR A 77 -3.72 -0.02 -5.58
CA THR A 77 -3.03 1.23 -5.23
C THR A 77 -3.99 2.43 -5.13
N ARG A 78 -5.12 2.39 -5.85
CA ARG A 78 -6.14 3.46 -5.88
C ARG A 78 -7.55 2.88 -5.72
N SER A 79 -7.93 2.59 -4.48
CA SER A 79 -9.26 2.04 -4.12
C SER A 79 -10.45 2.90 -4.62
N GLN A 80 -10.30 4.22 -4.76
CA GLN A 80 -11.38 5.11 -5.26
C GLN A 80 -11.51 5.20 -6.79
N TRP A 81 -10.80 4.35 -7.53
CA TRP A 81 -10.77 4.46 -8.98
C TRP A 81 -12.05 3.94 -9.65
N ARG A 82 -12.63 4.72 -10.58
CA ARG A 82 -13.79 4.36 -11.40
C ARG A 82 -13.36 4.02 -12.82
N PHE A 83 -13.95 2.95 -13.37
CA PHE A 83 -13.66 2.47 -14.73
C PHE A 83 -14.02 3.53 -15.77
N GLN A 84 -13.04 3.96 -16.58
CA GLN A 84 -13.27 4.92 -17.65
C GLN A 84 -13.30 4.22 -19.02
N PRO A 85 -14.14 4.68 -19.97
CA PRO A 85 -14.26 4.06 -21.29
C PRO A 85 -12.96 4.11 -22.10
N LYS A 86 -12.07 5.08 -21.84
CA LYS A 86 -10.73 5.13 -22.45
C LYS A 86 -9.88 3.90 -22.14
N GLU A 87 -10.19 3.20 -21.04
CA GLU A 87 -9.41 2.06 -20.58
C GLU A 87 -9.81 0.75 -21.28
N TRP A 88 -10.93 0.72 -22.02
CA TRP A 88 -11.28 -0.38 -22.92
C TRP A 88 -10.24 -0.56 -24.03
N LEU A 89 -9.56 0.51 -24.44
CA LEU A 89 -8.56 0.44 -25.51
C LEU A 89 -7.38 -0.47 -25.16
N HIS A 90 -7.10 -0.67 -23.87
CA HIS A 90 -6.07 -1.61 -23.41
C HIS A 90 -6.39 -3.07 -23.72
N PHE A 91 -7.65 -3.40 -23.97
CA PHE A 91 -8.10 -4.73 -24.41
C PHE A 91 -8.15 -4.87 -25.93
N GLY A 92 -7.78 -3.85 -26.71
CA GLY A 92 -7.68 -3.93 -28.17
C GLY A 92 -6.84 -5.13 -28.67
N PRO A 93 -5.67 -5.44 -28.05
CA PRO A 93 -4.87 -6.62 -28.40
C PRO A 93 -5.60 -7.96 -28.24
N LEU A 94 -6.66 -8.02 -27.43
CA LEU A 94 -7.45 -9.24 -27.21
C LEU A 94 -8.18 -9.69 -28.48
N LEU A 95 -8.67 -8.73 -29.29
CA LEU A 95 -9.41 -9.02 -30.53
C LEU A 95 -8.50 -9.68 -31.59
N GLY A 96 -7.22 -9.36 -31.57
CA GLY A 96 -6.22 -9.97 -32.45
C GLY A 96 -5.51 -11.19 -31.88
N GLY A 97 -5.79 -11.58 -30.62
CA GLY A 97 -4.96 -12.51 -29.86
C GLY A 97 -4.81 -13.90 -30.47
N GLY A 98 -5.85 -14.40 -31.16
CA GLY A 98 -5.78 -15.71 -31.84
C GLY A 98 -4.91 -15.72 -33.11
N TRP A 99 -4.64 -14.55 -33.69
CA TRP A 99 -3.91 -14.40 -34.95
C TRP A 99 -2.48 -13.90 -34.74
N MET A 100 -2.15 -13.50 -33.51
CA MET A 100 -0.84 -12.96 -33.19
C MET A 100 0.16 -14.06 -32.80
N PRO A 101 1.40 -14.01 -33.31
CA PRO A 101 2.47 -14.89 -32.86
C PRO A 101 2.83 -14.59 -31.39
N GLY A 102 3.27 -15.62 -30.65
CA GLY A 102 3.50 -15.52 -29.21
C GLY A 102 4.48 -14.42 -28.78
N TRP A 103 5.47 -14.08 -29.62
CA TRP A 103 6.40 -12.98 -29.31
C TRP A 103 5.70 -11.60 -29.31
N LEU A 104 4.69 -11.37 -30.15
CA LEU A 104 3.90 -10.13 -30.13
C LEU A 104 3.07 -10.02 -28.85
N VAL A 105 2.58 -11.15 -28.35
CA VAL A 105 1.87 -11.21 -27.07
C VAL A 105 2.79 -10.77 -25.93
N ILE A 106 4.05 -11.20 -25.93
CA ILE A 106 5.04 -10.82 -24.91
C ILE A 106 5.38 -9.33 -25.00
N ILE A 107 5.59 -8.80 -26.20
CA ILE A 107 5.79 -7.36 -26.43
C ILE A 107 4.58 -6.56 -25.92
N SER A 108 3.36 -7.07 -26.10
CA SER A 108 2.14 -6.42 -25.60
C SER A 108 2.04 -6.43 -24.07
N VAL A 109 2.43 -7.53 -23.41
CA VAL A 109 2.31 -7.71 -21.95
C VAL A 109 3.40 -6.95 -21.17
N THR A 110 4.61 -6.87 -21.72
CA THR A 110 5.78 -6.20 -21.09
C THR A 110 5.53 -4.75 -20.62
N PRO A 111 4.97 -3.83 -21.43
CA PRO A 111 4.71 -2.47 -20.98
C PRO A 111 3.73 -2.42 -19.80
N TYR A 112 2.73 -3.30 -19.74
CA TYR A 112 1.80 -3.35 -18.60
C TYR A 112 2.48 -3.79 -17.30
N LEU A 113 3.37 -4.79 -17.36
CA LEU A 113 4.19 -5.19 -16.22
C LEU A 113 5.07 -4.03 -15.72
N PHE A 114 5.69 -3.30 -16.65
CA PHE A 114 6.49 -2.12 -16.32
C PHE A 114 5.65 -1.00 -15.68
N LEU A 115 4.48 -0.70 -16.24
CA LEU A 115 3.55 0.29 -15.70
C LEU A 115 3.07 -0.09 -14.29
N SER A 116 2.75 -1.36 -14.06
CA SER A 116 2.39 -1.86 -12.74
C SER A 116 3.52 -1.70 -11.73
N HIS A 117 4.75 -2.04 -12.10
CA HIS A 117 5.91 -1.84 -11.23
C HIS A 117 6.10 -0.35 -10.89
N ARG A 118 5.98 0.53 -11.90
CA ARG A 118 6.04 1.99 -11.70
C ARG A 118 4.95 2.50 -10.77
N LEU A 119 3.71 2.00 -10.89
CA LEU A 119 2.61 2.37 -9.99
C LEU A 119 2.90 1.98 -8.53
N ILE A 120 3.49 0.81 -8.31
CA ILE A 120 3.87 0.35 -6.97
C ILE A 120 4.97 1.24 -6.39
N GLN A 121 6.00 1.59 -7.19
CA GLN A 121 7.06 2.51 -6.76
C GLN A 121 6.52 3.91 -6.42
N ASP A 122 5.63 4.45 -7.26
CA ASP A 122 5.00 5.75 -7.00
C ASP A 122 4.13 5.72 -5.74
N PHE A 123 3.48 4.59 -5.47
CA PHE A 123 2.74 4.38 -4.23
C PHE A 123 3.68 4.34 -3.01
N TYR A 124 4.81 3.63 -3.10
CA TYR A 124 5.82 3.60 -2.04
C TYR A 124 6.40 4.98 -1.74
N LYS A 125 6.66 5.80 -2.77
CA LYS A 125 7.13 7.18 -2.58
C LYS A 125 6.10 8.06 -1.84
N ARG A 126 4.80 7.77 -1.97
CA ARG A 126 3.72 8.51 -1.28
C ARG A 126 3.46 8.01 0.14
N LEU A 127 3.74 6.75 0.44
CA LEU A 127 3.71 6.23 1.80
C LEU A 127 4.92 6.80 2.57
N GLN A 128 4.72 7.89 3.32
CA GLN A 128 5.73 8.43 4.23
C GLN A 128 6.34 7.34 5.14
N PRO A 129 7.63 7.46 5.52
CA PRO A 129 8.39 6.43 6.24
C PRO A 129 7.92 6.13 7.68
N VAL A 130 6.94 6.88 8.22
CA VAL A 130 6.63 6.90 9.66
C VAL A 130 5.64 5.83 10.11
N LEU A 131 4.96 5.12 9.19
CA LEU A 131 4.05 4.03 9.58
C LEU A 131 4.57 2.65 9.19
N MET A 132 5.09 1.96 10.21
CA MET A 132 5.76 0.67 10.09
C MET A 132 4.84 -0.50 9.74
N ASP A 133 5.39 -1.30 8.82
CA ASP A 133 5.25 -2.74 8.64
C ASP A 133 4.10 -3.29 7.82
N ARG A 134 2.84 -3.17 8.26
CA ARG A 134 1.78 -4.04 7.71
C ARG A 134 1.49 -3.90 6.20
N PRO A 135 1.28 -2.68 5.63
CA PRO A 135 1.02 -2.56 4.19
C PRO A 135 2.26 -2.89 3.34
N ARG A 136 3.46 -2.74 3.91
CA ARG A 136 4.73 -2.97 3.21
C ARG A 136 4.92 -4.43 2.82
N TYR A 137 4.43 -5.36 3.63
CA TYR A 137 4.54 -6.79 3.35
C TYR A 137 3.65 -7.24 2.17
N ALA A 138 2.41 -6.76 2.09
CA ALA A 138 1.50 -7.12 1.00
C ALA A 138 1.99 -6.60 -0.37
N PHE A 139 2.46 -5.35 -0.44
CA PHE A 139 2.97 -4.77 -1.68
C PHE A 139 4.35 -5.32 -2.08
N ARG A 140 5.22 -5.68 -1.13
CA ARG A 140 6.52 -6.32 -1.42
C ARG A 140 6.32 -7.66 -2.11
N ARG A 141 5.29 -8.40 -1.69
CA ARG A 141 4.95 -9.67 -2.33
C ARG A 141 4.44 -9.49 -3.76
N LEU A 142 3.53 -8.54 -3.96
CA LEU A 142 3.04 -8.20 -5.30
C LEU A 142 4.20 -7.80 -6.22
N GLU A 143 5.13 -6.98 -5.74
CA GLU A 143 6.32 -6.59 -6.49
C GLU A 143 7.19 -7.79 -6.87
N LYS A 144 7.47 -8.70 -5.92
CA LYS A 144 8.20 -9.94 -6.20
C LYS A 144 7.47 -10.82 -7.23
N ALA A 145 6.15 -10.94 -7.12
CA ALA A 145 5.34 -11.71 -8.06
C ALA A 145 5.39 -11.09 -9.47
N LEU A 146 5.27 -9.76 -9.60
CA LEU A 146 5.39 -9.09 -10.90
C LEU A 146 6.77 -9.26 -11.53
N ILE A 147 7.83 -9.16 -10.73
CA ILE A 147 9.19 -9.40 -11.21
C ILE A 147 9.32 -10.85 -11.69
N LEU A 148 8.88 -11.83 -10.89
CA LEU A 148 8.90 -13.24 -11.27
C LEU A 148 8.08 -13.52 -12.53
N ILE A 149 6.90 -12.91 -12.68
CA ILE A 149 6.08 -13.02 -13.89
C ILE A 149 6.82 -12.40 -15.08
N GLY A 150 7.47 -11.25 -14.91
CA GLY A 150 8.26 -10.61 -15.96
C GLY A 150 9.42 -11.49 -16.45
N TRP A 151 10.23 -12.03 -15.53
CA TRP A 151 11.30 -12.97 -15.85
C TRP A 151 10.77 -14.26 -16.50
N SER A 152 9.68 -14.82 -15.95
CA SER A 152 9.04 -16.01 -16.53
C SER A 152 8.51 -15.73 -17.93
N CYS A 153 7.96 -14.54 -18.18
CA CYS A 153 7.47 -14.13 -19.50
C CYS A 153 8.60 -14.00 -20.53
N LEU A 154 9.77 -13.47 -20.14
CA LEU A 154 10.95 -13.48 -21.01
C LEU A 154 11.41 -14.91 -21.32
N LEU A 155 11.42 -15.80 -20.31
CA LEU A 155 11.78 -17.20 -20.48
C LEU A 155 10.78 -17.98 -21.37
N THR A 156 9.51 -17.54 -21.48
CA THR A 156 8.55 -18.16 -22.41
C THR A 156 8.93 -18.01 -23.89
N LEU A 157 9.83 -17.09 -24.25
CA LEU A 157 10.40 -17.03 -25.60
C LEU A 157 11.28 -18.24 -25.92
N VAL A 158 11.89 -18.83 -24.90
CA VAL A 158 12.80 -19.98 -25.04
C VAL A 158 12.04 -21.30 -24.94
N SER A 159 11.08 -21.39 -24.02
CA SER A 159 10.28 -22.60 -23.81
C SER A 159 8.88 -22.30 -23.32
N GLU A 160 7.87 -22.95 -23.91
CA GLU A 160 6.48 -22.85 -23.44
C GLU A 160 6.27 -23.41 -22.02
N SER A 161 7.19 -24.24 -21.52
CA SER A 161 7.08 -24.82 -20.17
C SER A 161 7.03 -23.75 -19.06
N PHE A 162 7.57 -22.56 -19.31
CA PHE A 162 7.56 -21.45 -18.35
C PHE A 162 6.17 -20.84 -18.11
N PHE A 163 5.15 -21.17 -18.93
CA PHE A 163 3.77 -20.80 -18.61
C PHE A 163 3.28 -21.45 -17.31
N LEU A 164 3.76 -22.65 -16.97
CA LEU A 164 3.46 -23.27 -15.67
C LEU A 164 4.04 -22.45 -14.51
N ALA A 165 5.24 -21.87 -14.68
CA ALA A 165 5.82 -21.02 -13.64
C ALA A 165 4.97 -19.75 -13.40
N ILE A 166 4.47 -19.13 -14.47
CA ILE A 166 3.53 -17.99 -14.37
C ILE A 166 2.25 -18.42 -13.64
N ALA A 167 1.69 -19.59 -13.97
CA ALA A 167 0.50 -20.13 -13.32
C ALA A 167 0.74 -20.39 -11.82
N VAL A 168 1.88 -20.97 -11.44
CA VAL A 168 2.26 -21.18 -10.02
C VAL A 168 2.36 -19.87 -9.26
N VAL A 169 3.00 -18.84 -9.83
CA VAL A 169 3.11 -17.52 -9.19
C VAL A 169 1.72 -16.90 -8.98
N LEU A 170 0.82 -16.98 -9.98
CA LEU A 170 -0.54 -16.45 -9.87
C LEU A 170 -1.42 -17.27 -8.91
N MET A 171 -1.27 -18.59 -8.86
CA MET A 171 -1.92 -19.45 -7.87
C MET A 171 -1.49 -19.08 -6.46
N GLY A 172 -0.18 -18.86 -6.22
CA GLY A 172 0.33 -18.39 -4.93
C GLY A 172 -0.30 -17.07 -4.49
N MET A 173 -0.36 -16.09 -5.39
CA MET A 173 -1.02 -14.81 -5.13
C MET A 173 -2.51 -14.98 -4.81
N ALA A 174 -3.22 -15.87 -5.51
CA ALA A 174 -4.64 -16.14 -5.27
C ALA A 174 -4.87 -16.80 -3.90
N VAL A 175 -4.09 -17.82 -3.56
CA VAL A 175 -4.14 -18.49 -2.25
C VAL A 175 -3.98 -17.47 -1.13
N GLU A 176 -3.05 -16.55 -1.26
CA GLU A 176 -2.82 -15.58 -0.20
C GLU A 176 -3.90 -14.52 -0.08
N VAL A 177 -4.56 -14.14 -1.18
CA VAL A 177 -5.74 -13.28 -1.13
C VAL A 177 -6.89 -13.99 -0.41
N ILE A 178 -7.06 -15.29 -0.65
CA ILE A 178 -8.06 -16.12 0.03
C ILE A 178 -7.74 -16.21 1.53
N LEU A 179 -6.51 -16.58 1.89
CA LEU A 179 -6.08 -16.67 3.30
C LEU A 179 -6.18 -15.33 4.05
N GLN A 180 -5.95 -14.20 3.37
CA GLN A 180 -6.12 -12.87 3.96
C GLN A 180 -7.59 -12.48 4.14
N SER A 181 -8.52 -13.10 3.40
CA SER A 181 -9.96 -12.81 3.48
C SER A 181 -10.59 -13.36 4.76
N ASP A 182 -10.02 -14.41 5.34
CA ASP A 182 -10.48 -15.01 6.60
C ASP A 182 -9.96 -14.26 7.85
N SER A 183 -9.02 -13.33 7.67
CA SER A 183 -8.57 -12.46 8.74
C SER A 183 -9.53 -11.25 8.91
N PRO A 184 -10.11 -11.02 10.10
CA PRO A 184 -11.03 -9.90 10.34
C PRO A 184 -10.36 -8.51 10.25
N VAL A 185 -9.05 -8.44 9.99
CA VAL A 185 -8.29 -7.19 10.00
C VAL A 185 -8.08 -6.66 8.58
N LYS A 186 -9.14 -5.98 8.14
CA LYS A 186 -9.35 -5.26 6.88
C LYS A 186 -8.22 -4.25 6.55
N PRO A 187 -7.44 -4.44 5.47
CA PRO A 187 -6.50 -3.42 4.96
C PRO A 187 -7.20 -2.20 4.35
N GLU A 188 -8.47 -2.33 3.99
CA GLU A 188 -9.22 -1.27 3.30
C GLU A 188 -9.73 -0.17 4.24
N MET A 189 -9.76 -0.43 5.56
CA MET A 189 -10.18 0.56 6.55
C MET A 189 -9.09 1.61 6.84
N SER A 190 -7.85 1.47 6.35
CA SER A 190 -6.72 2.25 6.85
C SER A 190 -6.18 3.35 5.93
N ILE A 191 -6.53 3.40 4.64
CA ILE A 191 -5.92 4.37 3.70
C ILE A 191 -6.87 5.51 3.35
N ALA A 192 -8.10 5.22 2.93
CA ALA A 192 -9.10 6.24 2.63
C ALA A 192 -9.57 6.97 3.90
N ASP A 193 -9.73 6.22 4.99
CA ASP A 193 -10.17 6.75 6.28
C ASP A 193 -9.06 7.59 6.95
N ARG A 194 -7.79 7.20 6.76
CA ARG A 194 -6.63 7.97 7.26
C ARG A 194 -6.35 9.22 6.43
N SER A 195 -6.57 9.19 5.11
CA SER A 195 -6.44 10.39 4.28
C SER A 195 -7.55 11.40 4.59
N ASP A 196 -8.78 10.93 4.85
CA ASP A 196 -9.87 11.79 5.34
C ASP A 196 -9.57 12.32 6.75
N ALA A 197 -9.08 11.49 7.67
CA ALA A 197 -8.64 11.91 9.00
C ALA A 197 -7.49 12.94 8.96
N LYS A 198 -6.50 12.79 8.06
CA LYS A 198 -5.44 13.79 7.85
C LYS A 198 -5.98 15.09 7.26
N ARG A 199 -6.93 15.02 6.32
CA ARG A 199 -7.57 16.23 5.75
C ARG A 199 -8.39 16.97 6.80
N LYS A 200 -9.17 16.24 7.59
CA LYS A 200 -9.92 16.77 8.74
C LYS A 200 -8.99 17.32 9.81
N GLY A 201 -7.86 16.68 10.08
CA GLY A 201 -6.82 17.16 10.99
C GLY A 201 -6.17 18.48 10.55
N ARG A 202 -5.96 18.68 9.24
CA ARG A 202 -5.50 19.97 8.70
C ARG A 202 -6.53 21.08 8.86
N LYS A 203 -7.80 20.80 8.52
CA LYS A 203 -8.90 21.75 8.75
C LYS A 203 -9.08 22.08 10.23
N LEU A 204 -8.90 21.09 11.11
CA LEU A 204 -8.92 21.28 12.55
C LEU A 204 -7.79 22.22 12.99
N LYS A 205 -6.57 22.04 12.47
CA LYS A 205 -5.43 22.92 12.75
C LYS A 205 -5.67 24.37 12.27
N GLU A 206 -6.25 24.53 11.09
CA GLU A 206 -6.62 25.84 10.54
C GLU A 206 -7.73 26.51 11.37
N ALA A 207 -8.75 25.76 11.79
CA ALA A 207 -9.83 26.26 12.64
C ALA A 207 -9.34 26.62 14.05
N VAL A 208 -8.39 25.86 14.61
CA VAL A 208 -7.78 26.15 15.91
C VAL A 208 -6.90 27.41 15.84
N ALA A 209 -6.14 27.57 14.76
CA ALA A 209 -5.33 28.77 14.53
C ALA A 209 -6.20 30.03 14.28
N ALA A 210 -7.26 29.90 13.48
CA ALA A 210 -8.15 31.02 13.15
C ALA A 210 -8.95 31.54 14.35
N ASN A 211 -9.30 30.67 15.31
CA ASN A 211 -10.09 31.04 16.47
C ASN A 211 -9.24 31.37 17.72
N HIS A 212 -7.90 31.49 17.61
CA HIS A 212 -7.01 31.74 18.74
C HIS A 212 -7.24 30.79 19.93
N LEU A 213 -7.68 29.55 19.66
CA LEU A 213 -8.09 28.58 20.68
C LEU A 213 -6.94 28.07 21.56
N TYR A 214 -5.71 28.49 21.27
CA TYR A 214 -4.51 28.22 22.07
C TYR A 214 -4.34 29.20 23.25
N GLU A 215 -5.11 30.28 23.32
CA GLU A 215 -5.05 31.28 24.40
C GLU A 215 -6.02 30.98 25.56
N ASP A 216 -7.01 30.09 25.34
CA ASP A 216 -7.96 29.63 26.36
C ASP A 216 -7.31 28.57 27.27
N ALA A 217 -6.94 28.95 28.50
CA ALA A 217 -6.25 28.09 29.47
C ALA A 217 -7.12 26.94 30.04
N GLU A 218 -8.41 26.89 29.74
CA GLU A 218 -9.38 25.90 30.27
C GLU A 218 -9.81 24.85 29.22
N LEU A 219 -9.09 24.72 28.09
CA LEU A 219 -9.52 23.92 26.96
C LEU A 219 -9.50 22.40 27.26
N THR A 220 -10.67 21.86 27.63
CA THR A 220 -10.91 20.41 27.71
C THR A 220 -11.27 19.85 26.33
N LEU A 221 -10.91 18.58 26.07
CA LEU A 221 -11.17 17.90 24.78
C LEU A 221 -12.67 17.91 24.39
N THR A 222 -13.55 17.98 25.39
CA THR A 222 -15.00 18.09 25.29
C THR A 222 -15.45 19.50 24.89
N ALA A 223 -14.87 20.56 25.45
CA ALA A 223 -15.18 21.94 25.06
C ALA A 223 -14.73 22.25 23.62
N LEU A 224 -13.62 21.65 23.17
CA LEU A 224 -13.17 21.72 21.77
C LEU A 224 -14.12 20.98 20.83
N ALA A 225 -14.63 19.81 21.24
CA ALA A 225 -15.61 19.04 20.49
C ALA A 225 -16.94 19.80 20.32
N GLU A 226 -17.42 20.46 21.37
CA GLU A 226 -18.62 21.30 21.33
C GLU A 226 -18.47 22.55 20.45
N LYS A 227 -17.37 23.31 20.60
CA LYS A 227 -17.12 24.51 19.77
C LYS A 227 -16.97 24.19 18.27
N LEU A 228 -16.47 23.02 17.93
CA LEU A 228 -16.31 22.58 16.54
C LEU A 228 -17.51 21.78 16.00
N ALA A 229 -18.53 21.52 16.82
CA ALA A 229 -19.68 20.68 16.50
C ALA A 229 -19.28 19.28 15.97
N ILE A 230 -18.18 18.70 16.48
CA ILE A 230 -17.69 17.37 16.11
C ILE A 230 -17.82 16.46 17.32
N HIS A 231 -18.35 15.24 17.13
CA HIS A 231 -18.53 14.30 18.23
C HIS A 231 -17.18 13.97 18.92
N PRO A 232 -17.09 13.93 20.27
CA PRO A 232 -15.82 13.75 21.00
C PRO A 232 -15.01 12.52 20.58
N HIS A 233 -15.72 11.44 20.24
CA HIS A 233 -15.14 10.20 19.73
C HIS A 233 -14.51 10.36 18.33
N GLU A 234 -15.13 11.14 17.44
CA GLU A 234 -14.55 11.47 16.13
C GLU A 234 -13.35 12.42 16.27
N LEU A 235 -13.41 13.36 17.20
CA LEU A 235 -12.31 14.28 17.46
C LEU A 235 -11.07 13.54 17.99
N SER A 236 -11.25 12.66 18.98
CA SER A 236 -10.17 11.79 19.48
C SER A 236 -9.58 10.91 18.38
N ARG A 237 -10.44 10.38 17.49
CA ARG A 237 -10.01 9.60 16.33
C ARG A 237 -9.21 10.44 15.33
N ILE A 238 -9.66 11.66 14.99
CA ILE A 238 -8.96 12.59 14.07
C ILE A 238 -7.64 13.06 14.69
N ILE A 239 -7.58 13.30 15.99
CA ILE A 239 -6.35 13.69 16.68
C ILE A 239 -5.36 12.50 16.71
N ASN A 240 -5.81 11.31 17.11
CA ASN A 240 -4.95 10.13 17.21
C ASN A 240 -4.48 9.61 15.84
N LEU A 241 -5.32 9.68 14.80
CA LEU A 241 -5.00 9.17 13.45
C LEU A 241 -4.47 10.25 12.49
N GLY A 242 -4.96 11.48 12.62
CA GLY A 242 -4.69 12.59 11.70
C GLY A 242 -3.58 13.53 12.17
N LEU A 243 -3.44 13.75 13.48
CA LEU A 243 -2.43 14.66 14.06
C LEU A 243 -1.18 13.94 14.61
N GLU A 244 -1.06 12.61 14.43
CA GLU A 244 0.12 11.79 14.80
C GLU A 244 0.76 12.21 16.13
N LYS A 245 0.37 11.53 17.23
CA LYS A 245 0.77 11.67 18.67
C LYS A 245 1.84 12.73 19.01
N THR A 246 2.98 12.74 18.35
CA THR A 246 4.06 13.74 18.50
C THR A 246 3.62 15.20 18.33
N SER A 247 2.73 15.53 17.39
CA SER A 247 2.32 16.94 17.18
C SER A 247 1.14 17.39 18.05
N ALA A 248 0.26 16.46 18.44
CA ALA A 248 -0.77 16.71 19.45
C ALA A 248 -0.15 16.88 20.85
N ILE A 249 0.84 16.05 21.19
CA ILE A 249 1.65 16.23 22.40
C ILE A 249 2.42 17.54 22.31
N SER A 250 2.98 17.92 21.16
CA SER A 250 3.69 19.19 21.02
C SER A 250 2.75 20.40 21.18
N LEU A 251 1.56 20.39 20.59
CA LEU A 251 0.57 21.47 20.74
C LEU A 251 -0.01 21.54 22.17
N MET A 252 -0.33 20.40 22.81
CA MET A 252 -0.76 20.37 24.21
C MET A 252 0.38 20.70 25.17
N SER A 253 1.62 20.28 24.88
CA SER A 253 2.82 20.59 25.65
C SER A 253 3.25 22.05 25.49
N PHE A 254 2.99 22.69 24.36
CA PHE A 254 3.29 24.11 24.18
C PHE A 254 2.35 24.99 25.03
N GLY A 255 1.08 24.58 25.19
CA GLY A 255 0.15 25.19 26.15
C GLY A 255 0.46 24.87 27.61
N PHE A 256 0.92 23.64 27.92
CA PHE A 256 1.24 23.24 29.31
C PHE A 256 2.61 23.69 29.82
N GLY A 257 3.56 23.97 28.92
CA GLY A 257 4.91 24.43 29.26
C GLY A 257 4.94 25.83 29.90
N GLN A 258 3.87 26.61 29.78
CA GLN A 258 3.73 27.90 30.47
C GLN A 258 3.05 27.80 31.84
N LEU A 259 2.28 26.74 32.12
CA LEU A 259 1.62 26.53 33.41
C LEU A 259 2.50 25.82 34.44
N LEU A 260 3.50 25.05 34.00
CA LEU A 260 4.50 24.42 34.89
C LEU A 260 5.72 25.31 35.18
N GLY A 261 5.62 26.63 34.94
CA GLY A 261 6.57 27.62 35.48
C GLY A 261 6.17 28.15 36.87
N LYS A 262 5.01 27.75 37.41
CA LYS A 262 4.50 28.24 38.70
C LYS A 262 4.02 27.17 39.68
N CYS A 263 4.12 25.89 39.34
CA CYS A 263 3.83 24.83 40.31
C CYS A 263 5.10 24.45 41.07
N VAL A 264 5.24 25.09 42.24
CA VAL A 264 6.12 24.73 43.35
C VAL A 264 6.12 23.21 43.56
N ILE A 265 7.19 22.54 43.12
CA ILE A 265 7.55 21.23 43.68
C ILE A 265 8.47 21.52 44.85
N ARG A 266 7.89 21.49 46.05
CA ARG A 266 8.62 21.42 47.31
C ARG A 266 9.33 20.04 47.32
N PRO A 267 10.67 19.96 47.37
CA PRO A 267 11.33 18.67 47.51
C PRO A 267 11.26 18.24 48.98
N MET A 268 10.59 17.13 49.25
CA MET A 268 10.97 16.30 50.39
C MET A 268 11.74 15.10 49.86
N THR A 269 12.87 14.86 50.53
CA THR A 269 13.87 13.80 50.31
C THR A 269 14.95 14.13 49.27
N GLY A 270 16.18 14.22 49.79
CA GLY A 270 17.33 14.80 49.11
C GLY A 270 18.09 13.82 48.22
N SER A 271 18.51 14.33 47.06
CA SER A 271 19.75 14.00 46.33
C SER A 271 19.91 14.98 45.16
N PRO A 272 21.14 15.26 44.68
CA PRO A 272 21.46 16.53 44.03
C PRO A 272 21.05 16.63 42.56
N CYS A 273 20.57 17.82 42.19
CA CYS A 273 20.21 18.28 40.84
C CYS A 273 21.39 18.27 39.86
N TRP A 274 21.17 17.70 38.68
CA TRP A 274 21.85 18.17 37.46
C TRP A 274 21.11 19.42 36.96
N VAL A 275 21.74 20.58 37.13
CA VAL A 275 21.26 21.85 36.56
C VAL A 275 21.65 21.87 35.09
N LEU A 276 20.66 21.73 34.21
CA LEU A 276 20.80 22.07 32.79
C LEU A 276 20.63 23.59 32.62
N PRO A 277 21.52 24.28 31.88
CA PRO A 277 21.52 25.73 31.78
C PRO A 277 20.32 26.24 30.97
N THR A 278 19.60 27.19 31.55
CA THR A 278 18.52 27.94 30.92
C THR A 278 19.05 28.86 29.82
N SER A 279 18.29 28.92 28.72
CA SER A 279 18.55 29.57 27.42
C SER A 279 18.61 31.12 27.44
N ARG A 280 19.14 31.76 28.49
CA ARG A 280 19.27 33.23 28.60
C ARG A 280 20.70 33.78 28.62
N ASP A 281 21.73 32.93 28.59
CA ASP A 281 23.13 33.39 28.59
C ASP A 281 23.79 33.43 27.20
N LEU A 282 23.02 33.23 26.13
CA LEU A 282 23.53 33.22 24.74
C LEU A 282 23.40 34.56 24.00
N ILE A 283 23.00 35.63 24.69
CA ILE A 283 22.91 36.97 24.10
C ILE A 283 23.62 37.94 25.06
N LEU A 284 24.93 37.82 25.22
CA LEU A 284 25.85 38.87 25.74
C LEU A 284 27.31 38.35 25.82
N ASN A 285 27.82 37.61 24.82
CA ASN A 285 29.26 37.27 24.82
C ASN A 285 29.90 36.98 23.45
N GLU A 286 29.59 37.77 22.42
CA GLU A 286 30.38 37.79 21.16
C GLU A 286 30.65 39.23 20.69
N ARG A 287 30.98 40.12 21.63
CA ARG A 287 31.40 41.49 21.29
C ARG A 287 32.50 42.01 22.19
N SER A 288 33.55 41.22 22.43
CA SER A 288 34.85 41.71 22.89
C SER A 288 35.87 40.56 22.92
N THR A 289 36.68 40.43 21.87
CA THR A 289 38.12 40.08 21.94
C THR A 289 38.66 39.94 20.52
N GLY A 290 39.12 41.06 19.96
CA GLY A 290 40.24 41.04 19.02
C GLY A 290 41.56 41.11 19.80
N PHE A 291 42.65 40.73 19.13
CA PHE A 291 44.07 40.99 19.47
C PHE A 291 44.71 40.20 20.63
N LEU A 292 45.59 39.22 20.30
CA LEU A 292 47.07 39.30 20.39
C LEU A 292 47.75 37.91 20.43
N ASN A 293 48.85 37.77 19.66
CA ASN A 293 49.91 36.74 19.69
C ASN A 293 49.49 35.27 19.45
N ARG A 294 50.05 34.52 18.51
CA ARG A 294 51.45 34.44 18.04
C ARG A 294 51.47 33.80 16.64
#